data_AF-A0A5A7MKZ1-F1
#
_entry.id   AF-A0A5A7MKZ1-F1
#
_cell.length_a   1.000
_cell.length_b   1.000
_cell.length_c   1.000
_cell.angle_alpha   90.00
_cell.angle_beta   90.00
_cell.angle_gamma   90.00
#
_symmetry.space_group_name_H-M   'P 1'
#
loop_
_entity.id
_entity.type
_entity.pdbx_description
1 polymer ?
#
loop_
_entity_poly.entity_id
_entity_poly.type
_entity_poly.pdbx_seq_one_letter_code
_entity_poly.pdbx_strand_id
1 'polypeptide(L)'
;MTRLSNVPTPLGIESWQLALVHDVRAEGAVVGLTDGSYGFIPFSEMAWARRWLPGERVTHPPEDPDQVLKTGDVIAVERLADQSEQMRLDSFFTEDGRPVGLVASYGLRQVPNIEGALVALDPHTGRVLALVGGFDFTASQFNRATQAHRQPGSAFKPLSMQQPWSRALHRLLWCWMRLL
;
A
#
# COMPACT_ATOMS: atom_id res chain seq x y z
N MET A 1 -15.08 -3.71 -25.99
CA MET A 1 -14.94 -2.52 -25.13
C MET A 1 -15.26 -2.92 -23.70
N THR A 2 -14.24 -3.07 -22.85
CA THR A 2 -14.41 -3.42 -21.44
C THR A 2 -14.89 -2.18 -20.69
N ARG A 3 -16.12 -2.22 -20.15
CA ARG A 3 -16.71 -1.11 -19.41
C ARG A 3 -16.14 -1.08 -18.00
N LEU A 4 -15.54 0.03 -17.57
CA LEU A 4 -14.90 0.17 -16.26
C LEU A 4 -15.82 -0.18 -15.08
N SER A 5 -17.13 0.00 -15.27
CA SER A 5 -18.17 -0.27 -14.26
C SER A 5 -18.25 -1.73 -13.80
N ASN A 6 -17.71 -2.68 -14.58
CA ASN A 6 -17.74 -4.10 -14.23
C ASN A 6 -16.45 -4.60 -13.55
N VAL A 7 -15.44 -3.74 -13.39
CA VAL A 7 -14.21 -4.13 -12.70
C VAL A 7 -14.43 -3.93 -11.21
N PRO A 8 -14.23 -4.97 -10.37
CA PRO A 8 -14.27 -4.78 -8.92
C PRO A 8 -13.24 -3.72 -8.54
N THR A 9 -13.71 -2.64 -7.93
CA THR A 9 -12.86 -1.60 -7.37
C THR A 9 -11.83 -2.23 -6.45
N PRO A 10 -10.56 -1.79 -6.48
CA PRO A 10 -9.54 -2.30 -5.61
C PRO A 10 -9.96 -1.94 -4.18
N LEU A 11 -10.36 -2.99 -3.46
CA LEU A 11 -10.75 -2.99 -2.07
C LEU A 11 -9.49 -2.69 -1.26
N GLY A 12 -9.48 -1.58 -0.54
CA GLY A 12 -8.30 -1.17 0.20
C GLY A 12 -8.49 0.00 1.17
N ILE A 13 -8.84 1.16 0.62
CA ILE A 13 -8.86 2.45 1.31
C ILE A 13 -9.92 3.34 0.64
N GLU A 14 -10.78 4.02 1.39
CA GLU A 14 -11.87 4.86 0.86
C GLU A 14 -11.39 5.99 -0.09
N SER A 15 -10.12 6.38 -0.03
CA SER A 15 -9.54 7.43 -0.88
C SER A 15 -9.15 6.96 -2.28
N TRP A 16 -9.08 5.65 -2.52
CA TRP A 16 -8.61 5.09 -3.80
C TRP A 16 -9.76 4.85 -4.76
N GLN A 17 -9.54 5.15 -6.04
CA GLN A 17 -10.53 5.05 -7.11
C GLN A 17 -9.93 4.28 -8.30
N LEU A 18 -10.78 3.62 -9.09
CA LEU A 18 -10.35 3.04 -10.37
C LEU A 18 -10.29 4.08 -11.47
N ALA A 19 -9.25 3.98 -12.28
CA ALA A 19 -9.10 4.76 -13.49
C ALA A 19 -8.63 3.89 -14.66
N LEU A 20 -9.11 4.23 -15.86
CA LEU A 20 -8.65 3.69 -17.13
C LEU A 20 -7.55 4.58 -17.68
N VAL A 21 -6.44 4.00 -18.13
CA VAL A 21 -5.42 4.74 -18.87
C VAL A 21 -5.93 4.99 -20.30
N HIS A 22 -6.12 6.25 -20.66
CA HIS A 22 -6.56 6.66 -22.00
C HIS A 22 -5.39 6.98 -22.94
N ASP A 23 -4.38 7.67 -22.42
CA ASP A 23 -3.24 8.16 -23.21
C ASP A 23 -2.01 8.26 -22.31
N VAL A 24 -0.83 7.96 -22.86
CA VAL A 24 0.45 8.03 -22.16
C VAL A 24 1.35 8.99 -22.93
N ARG A 25 1.89 9.97 -22.22
CA ARG A 25 2.70 11.08 -22.75
C ARG A 25 4.04 11.12 -22.05
N ALA A 26 4.99 11.90 -22.57
CA ALA A 26 6.29 12.06 -21.92
C ALA A 26 6.21 12.67 -20.50
N GLU A 27 5.23 13.55 -20.25
CA GLU A 27 5.06 14.23 -18.96
C GLU A 27 4.28 13.39 -17.93
N GLY A 28 3.55 12.37 -18.36
CA GLY A 28 2.63 11.60 -17.51
C GLY A 28 1.56 10.84 -18.29
N ALA A 29 0.46 10.50 -17.63
CA ALA A 29 -0.62 9.72 -18.23
C ALA A 29 -1.99 10.37 -17.99
N VAL A 30 -2.84 10.32 -19.01
CA VAL A 30 -4.24 10.76 -18.94
C VAL A 30 -5.10 9.58 -18.56
N VAL A 31 -5.91 9.76 -17.51
CA VAL A 31 -6.76 8.70 -16.98
C VAL A 31 -8.21 9.11 -16.94
N GLY A 32 -9.11 8.15 -17.16
CA GLY A 32 -10.56 8.32 -17.11
C GLY A 32 -11.11 7.63 -15.88
N LEU A 33 -11.83 8.37 -15.05
CA LEU A 33 -12.42 7.86 -13.83
C LEU A 33 -13.78 7.20 -14.09
N THR A 34 -14.26 6.45 -13.10
CA THR A 34 -15.58 5.80 -13.14
C THR A 34 -16.76 6.79 -13.24
N ASP A 35 -16.57 8.04 -12.83
CA ASP A 35 -17.58 9.10 -12.92
C ASP A 35 -17.64 9.77 -14.32
N GLY A 36 -16.75 9.37 -15.23
CA GLY A 36 -16.63 9.95 -16.58
C GLY A 36 -15.77 11.21 -16.63
N SER A 37 -15.21 11.67 -15.51
CA SER A 37 -14.22 12.74 -15.50
C SER A 37 -12.83 12.21 -15.88
N TYR A 38 -11.97 13.14 -16.28
CA TYR A 38 -10.57 12.84 -16.60
C TYR A 38 -9.64 13.39 -15.51
N GLY A 39 -8.56 12.66 -15.29
CA GLY A 39 -7.46 13.03 -14.41
C GLY A 39 -6.13 12.94 -15.13
N PHE A 40 -5.11 13.53 -14.54
CA PHE A 40 -3.73 13.41 -15.00
C PHE A 40 -2.88 12.78 -13.90
N ILE A 41 -1.97 11.88 -14.28
CA ILE A 41 -0.95 11.33 -13.38
C ILE A 41 0.39 11.89 -13.86
N PRO A 42 1.07 12.75 -13.09
CA PRO A 42 2.40 13.21 -13.45
C PRO A 42 3.42 12.07 -13.32
N PHE A 43 4.51 12.13 -14.08
CA PHE A 43 5.56 11.11 -14.03
C PHE A 43 6.22 10.98 -12.64
N SER A 44 6.27 12.06 -11.85
CA SER A 44 6.74 12.04 -10.45
C SER A 44 6.02 11.00 -9.60
N GLU A 45 4.71 10.84 -9.80
CA GLU A 45 3.87 9.87 -9.10
C GLU A 45 4.00 8.44 -9.64
N MET A 46 4.74 8.24 -10.72
CA MET A 46 5.00 6.93 -11.33
C MET A 46 6.45 6.47 -11.17
N ALA A 47 7.36 7.37 -10.80
CA ALA A 47 8.79 7.07 -10.66
C ALA A 47 9.11 5.96 -9.64
N TRP A 48 8.20 5.70 -8.70
CA TRP A 48 8.34 4.61 -7.73
C TRP A 48 8.02 3.22 -8.30
N ALA A 49 7.25 3.15 -9.39
CA ALA A 49 6.62 1.94 -9.93
C ALA A 49 7.60 1.07 -10.75
N ARG A 50 8.66 0.61 -10.08
CA ARG A 50 9.65 -0.29 -10.66
C ARG A 50 9.04 -1.65 -10.92
N ARG A 51 9.42 -2.29 -12.02
CA ARG A 51 8.97 -3.65 -12.32
C ARG A 51 9.58 -4.63 -11.31
N TRP A 52 8.70 -5.40 -10.66
CA TRP A 52 9.10 -6.53 -9.83
C TRP A 52 9.55 -7.71 -10.71
N LEU A 53 10.74 -8.24 -10.43
CA LEU A 53 11.32 -9.38 -11.13
C LEU A 53 11.39 -10.60 -10.19
N PRO A 54 11.32 -11.82 -10.73
CA PRO A 54 11.51 -13.04 -9.95
C PRO A 54 12.83 -13.02 -9.15
N GLY A 55 12.79 -13.56 -7.93
CA GLY A 55 13.94 -13.59 -7.03
C GLY A 55 14.14 -12.30 -6.23
N GLU A 56 13.06 -11.57 -5.93
CA GLU A 56 13.06 -10.37 -5.09
C GLU A 56 13.93 -9.23 -5.66
N ARG A 57 14.03 -9.17 -6.99
CA ARG A 57 14.79 -8.13 -7.70
C ARG A 57 13.83 -7.06 -8.22
N VAL A 58 14.32 -5.84 -8.30
CA VAL A 58 13.60 -4.71 -8.92
C VAL A 58 14.45 -4.13 -10.04
N THR A 59 13.81 -3.62 -11.08
CA THR A 59 14.51 -2.90 -12.15
C THR A 59 15.08 -1.57 -11.66
N HIS A 60 15.88 -0.91 -12.50
CA HIS A 60 16.17 0.51 -12.32
C HIS A 60 14.87 1.33 -12.30
N PRO A 61 14.89 2.53 -11.68
CA PRO A 61 13.77 3.46 -11.78
C PRO A 61 13.33 3.62 -13.24
N PRO A 62 12.02 3.64 -13.53
CA PRO A 62 11.55 3.90 -14.88
C PRO A 62 12.02 5.28 -15.31
N GLU A 63 12.41 5.42 -16.57
CA GLU A 63 12.80 6.70 -17.18
C GLU A 63 11.64 7.32 -17.96
N ASP A 64 10.72 6.47 -18.47
CA ASP A 64 9.57 6.88 -19.26
C ASP A 64 8.26 6.33 -18.69
N PRO A 65 7.14 7.07 -18.76
CA PRO A 65 5.82 6.60 -18.38
C PRO A 65 5.36 5.32 -19.10
N ASP A 66 5.77 5.12 -20.36
CA ASP A 66 5.45 3.93 -21.17
C ASP A 66 6.02 2.63 -20.59
N GLN A 67 7.06 2.71 -19.75
CA GLN A 67 7.61 1.55 -19.07
C GLN A 67 6.71 1.08 -17.92
N VAL A 68 5.85 1.97 -17.41
CA VAL A 68 4.98 1.75 -16.25
C VAL A 68 3.56 1.42 -16.67
N LEU A 69 2.96 2.23 -17.55
CA LEU A 69 1.54 2.14 -17.93
C LEU A 69 1.36 1.93 -19.43
N LYS A 70 0.32 1.20 -19.81
CA LYS A 70 -0.13 1.09 -21.20
C LYS A 70 -1.55 1.62 -21.37
N THR A 71 -1.85 2.12 -22.56
CA THR A 71 -3.22 2.54 -22.91
C THR A 71 -4.17 1.35 -22.80
N GLY A 72 -5.27 1.54 -22.07
CA GLY A 72 -6.27 0.51 -21.77
C GLY A 72 -6.07 -0.21 -20.43
N ASP A 73 -5.00 0.07 -19.69
CA ASP A 73 -4.80 -0.51 -18.35
C ASP A 73 -5.79 0.07 -17.33
N VAL A 74 -6.25 -0.78 -16.41
CA VAL A 74 -7.10 -0.37 -15.29
C VAL A 74 -6.26 -0.33 -14.02
N ILE A 75 -6.15 0.87 -13.43
CA ILE A 75 -5.25 1.15 -12.32
C ILE A 75 -5.97 1.76 -11.13
N ALA A 76 -5.39 1.59 -9.94
CA ALA A 76 -5.82 2.28 -8.74
C ALA A 76 -5.14 3.65 -8.66
N VAL A 77 -5.92 4.69 -8.44
CA VAL A 77 -5.43 6.07 -8.33
C VAL A 77 -5.97 6.73 -7.07
N GLU A 78 -5.22 7.67 -6.53
CA GLU A 78 -5.63 8.49 -5.39
C GLU A 78 -5.53 9.96 -5.78
N ARG A 79 -6.54 10.76 -5.43
CA ARG A 79 -6.54 12.19 -5.74
C ARG A 79 -5.48 12.90 -4.91
N LEU A 80 -4.59 13.65 -5.56
CA LEU A 80 -3.63 14.49 -4.85
C LEU A 80 -4.35 15.73 -4.31
N ALA A 81 -4.15 16.01 -3.02
CA ALA A 81 -4.72 17.18 -2.35
C ALA A 81 -4.03 18.49 -2.78
N ASP A 82 -2.83 18.41 -3.33
CA ASP A 82 -2.07 19.57 -3.79
C ASP A 82 -2.69 20.14 -5.07
N GLN A 83 -3.20 21.37 -4.97
CA GLN A 83 -3.85 22.07 -6.08
C GLN A 83 -2.84 22.67 -7.07
N SER A 84 -1.56 22.71 -6.72
CA SER A 84 -0.51 23.27 -7.58
C SER A 84 -0.19 22.40 -8.80
N GLU A 85 -0.57 21.13 -8.78
CA GLU A 85 -0.36 20.19 -9.88
C GLU A 85 -1.56 20.05 -10.81
N GLN A 86 -2.53 20.98 -10.82
CA GLN A 86 -3.63 20.94 -11.78
C GLN A 86 -3.09 21.13 -13.22
N MET A 87 -3.22 20.09 -14.03
CA MET A 87 -2.71 20.10 -15.41
C MET A 87 -3.78 20.62 -16.37
N ARG A 88 -3.36 21.46 -17.34
CA ARG A 88 -4.21 21.86 -18.46
C ARG A 88 -4.04 20.89 -19.61
N LEU A 89 -5.09 20.15 -19.94
CA LEU A 89 -5.17 19.30 -21.13
C LEU A 89 -5.97 20.01 -22.23
N ASP A 90 -5.36 21.03 -22.82
CA ASP A 90 -5.95 21.75 -23.95
C ASP A 90 -5.85 20.94 -25.26
N SER A 91 -4.93 19.98 -25.33
CA SER A 91 -4.69 19.11 -26.49
C SER A 91 -5.43 17.77 -26.44
N PHE A 92 -6.16 17.48 -25.36
CA PHE A 92 -6.97 16.26 -25.25
C PHE A 92 -8.45 16.61 -25.38
N PHE A 93 -9.10 16.01 -26.38
CA PHE A 93 -10.51 16.24 -26.67
C PHE A 93 -11.34 15.07 -26.12
N THR A 94 -12.43 15.40 -25.44
CA THR A 94 -13.46 14.43 -25.05
C THR A 94 -14.13 13.87 -26.31
N GLU A 95 -14.84 12.75 -26.19
CA GLU A 95 -15.63 12.13 -27.27
C GLU A 95 -16.59 13.15 -27.94
N ASP A 96 -17.03 14.17 -27.20
CA ASP A 96 -17.87 15.29 -27.67
C ASP A 96 -17.10 16.42 -28.39
N GLY A 97 -15.79 16.27 -28.62
CA GLY A 97 -14.94 17.26 -29.29
C GLY A 97 -14.59 18.49 -28.45
N ARG A 98 -14.89 18.49 -27.14
CA ARG A 98 -14.53 19.58 -26.21
C ARG A 98 -13.18 19.33 -25.56
N PRO A 99 -12.31 20.36 -25.41
CA PRO A 99 -11.08 20.22 -24.65
C PRO A 99 -11.42 19.98 -23.18
N VAL A 100 -10.72 19.04 -22.55
CA VAL A 100 -10.94 18.65 -21.15
C VAL A 100 -10.58 19.79 -20.18
N GLY A 101 -9.68 20.70 -20.58
CA GLY A 101 -9.34 21.89 -19.79
C GLY A 101 -8.51 21.55 -18.56
N LEU A 102 -8.87 22.10 -17.39
CA LEU A 102 -8.17 21.84 -16.13
C LEU A 102 -8.62 20.51 -15.52
N VAL A 103 -7.67 19.60 -15.29
CA VAL A 103 -7.91 18.33 -14.60
C VAL A 103 -7.23 18.29 -13.25
N ALA A 104 -7.78 17.46 -12.35
CA ALA A 104 -7.13 17.12 -11.11
C ALA A 104 -5.96 16.15 -11.36
N SER A 105 -4.94 16.25 -10.49
CA SER A 105 -3.83 15.32 -10.49
C SER A 105 -4.04 14.17 -9.54
N TYR A 106 -3.57 13.00 -9.95
CA TYR A 106 -3.75 11.73 -9.27
C TYR A 106 -2.40 11.03 -9.11
N GLY A 107 -2.24 10.33 -7.99
CA GLY A 107 -1.09 9.47 -7.72
C GLY A 107 -1.39 8.02 -8.09
N LEU A 108 -0.42 7.33 -8.70
CA LEU A 108 -0.52 5.89 -8.95
C LEU A 108 -0.45 5.11 -7.62
N ARG A 109 -1.36 4.15 -7.43
CA ARG A 109 -1.40 3.27 -6.26
C ARG A 109 -1.44 1.80 -6.70
N GLN A 110 -0.96 0.93 -5.82
CA GLN A 110 -0.97 -0.51 -6.03
C GLN A 110 -1.53 -1.19 -4.80
N VAL A 111 -2.50 -2.08 -5.01
CA VAL A 111 -3.00 -2.96 -3.95
C VAL A 111 -1.88 -3.93 -3.58
N PRO A 112 -1.46 -3.97 -2.30
CA PRO A 112 -0.43 -4.90 -1.88
C PRO A 112 -0.94 -6.33 -1.98
N ASN A 113 -0.13 -7.21 -2.57
CA ASN A 113 -0.40 -8.65 -2.54
C ASN A 113 -0.04 -9.29 -1.18
N ILE A 114 0.82 -8.61 -0.41
CA ILE A 114 1.19 -9.03 0.94
C ILE A 114 0.17 -8.51 1.96
N GLU A 115 0.09 -9.21 3.08
CA GLU A 115 -0.87 -8.92 4.15
C GLU A 115 -0.14 -8.76 5.48
N GLY A 116 -0.72 -7.96 6.36
CA GLY A 116 -0.16 -7.64 7.67
C GLY A 116 -1.20 -7.76 8.79
N ALA A 117 -0.72 -7.73 10.02
CA ALA A 117 -1.58 -7.63 11.20
C ALA A 117 -0.89 -6.75 12.26
N LEU A 118 -1.68 -5.99 13.00
CA LEU A 118 -1.21 -5.17 14.11
C LEU A 118 -2.17 -5.31 15.29
N VAL A 119 -1.61 -5.43 16.48
CA VAL A 119 -2.35 -5.37 17.75
C VAL A 119 -1.61 -4.44 18.71
N ALA A 120 -2.34 -3.50 19.32
CA ALA A 120 -1.83 -2.63 20.37
C ALA A 120 -2.60 -2.91 21.66
N LEU A 121 -1.86 -3.17 22.73
CA LEU A 121 -2.41 -3.52 24.04
C LEU A 121 -1.90 -2.55 25.12
N ASP A 122 -2.74 -2.27 26.11
CA ASP A 122 -2.30 -1.68 27.37
C ASP A 122 -1.62 -2.78 28.21
N PRO A 123 -0.33 -2.65 28.55
CA PRO A 123 0.41 -3.69 29.29
C PRO A 123 -0.05 -3.86 30.74
N HIS A 124 -0.69 -2.85 31.34
CA HIS A 124 -1.14 -2.92 32.73
C HIS A 124 -2.53 -3.55 32.88
N THR A 125 -3.42 -3.29 31.92
CA THR A 125 -4.81 -3.75 31.97
C THR A 125 -5.12 -4.90 31.01
N GLY A 126 -4.27 -5.14 30.01
CA GLY A 126 -4.50 -6.12 28.95
C GLY A 126 -5.56 -5.68 27.92
N ARG A 127 -6.02 -4.43 27.97
CA ARG A 127 -7.04 -3.91 27.03
C ARG A 127 -6.47 -3.76 25.63
N VAL A 128 -7.28 -4.09 24.63
CA VAL A 128 -6.96 -3.85 23.21
C VAL A 128 -7.25 -2.39 22.88
N LEU A 129 -6.22 -1.65 22.50
CA LEU A 129 -6.32 -0.24 22.08
C LEU A 129 -6.56 -0.13 20.57
N ALA A 130 -5.93 -1.01 19.80
CA ALA A 130 -6.12 -1.10 18.36
C ALA A 130 -5.91 -2.54 17.87
N LEU A 131 -6.67 -2.94 16.86
CA LEU A 131 -6.56 -4.24 16.24
C LEU A 131 -6.84 -4.14 14.74
N VAL A 132 -5.87 -4.57 13.92
CA VAL A 132 -5.93 -4.58 12.46
C VAL A 132 -5.52 -5.96 11.97
N GLY A 133 -6.42 -6.63 11.23
CA GLY A 133 -6.27 -8.03 10.81
C GLY A 133 -5.85 -8.25 9.35
N GLY A 134 -5.71 -7.19 8.57
CA GLY A 134 -5.38 -7.24 7.14
C GLY A 134 -5.32 -5.84 6.54
N PHE A 135 -5.01 -5.76 5.25
CA PHE A 135 -5.00 -4.51 4.50
C PHE A 135 -6.40 -3.87 4.42
N ASP A 136 -7.42 -4.67 4.10
CA ASP A 136 -8.81 -4.22 4.06
C ASP A 136 -9.77 -5.32 4.52
N PHE A 137 -10.72 -4.93 5.38
CA PHE A 137 -11.77 -5.80 5.88
C PHE A 137 -12.76 -6.21 4.79
N THR A 138 -13.02 -5.35 3.81
CA THR A 138 -13.97 -5.65 2.72
C THR A 138 -13.39 -6.69 1.75
N ALA A 139 -12.07 -6.65 1.53
CA ALA A 139 -11.35 -7.66 0.77
C ALA A 139 -11.26 -9.00 1.52
N SER A 140 -11.00 -8.97 2.83
CA SER A 140 -10.91 -10.17 3.66
C SER A 140 -11.35 -9.91 5.09
N GLN A 141 -12.37 -10.64 5.53
CA GLN A 141 -12.85 -10.61 6.92
C GLN A 141 -12.00 -11.48 7.86
N PHE A 142 -10.96 -12.15 7.33
CA PHE A 142 -10.09 -12.99 8.13
C PHE A 142 -9.15 -12.14 8.98
N ASN A 143 -9.23 -12.31 10.30
CA ASN A 143 -8.49 -11.52 11.25
C ASN A 143 -7.13 -12.16 11.57
N ARG A 144 -6.09 -11.73 10.86
CA ARG A 144 -4.75 -12.28 11.04
C ARG A 144 -4.11 -11.96 12.40
N ALA A 145 -4.59 -10.94 13.11
CA ALA A 145 -4.06 -10.62 14.44
C ALA A 145 -4.41 -11.68 15.49
N THR A 146 -5.51 -12.42 15.30
CA THR A 146 -5.98 -13.43 16.27
C THR A 146 -6.04 -14.85 15.70
N GLN A 147 -6.28 -14.99 14.40
CA GLN A 147 -6.55 -16.29 13.76
C GLN A 147 -5.34 -16.84 12.98
N ALA A 148 -4.40 -15.99 12.55
CA ALA A 148 -3.28 -16.44 11.74
C ALA A 148 -2.15 -16.99 12.62
N HIS A 149 -1.92 -18.30 12.56
CA HIS A 149 -0.74 -18.92 13.16
C HIS A 149 0.48 -18.77 12.24
N ARG A 150 1.51 -18.08 12.72
CA ARG A 150 2.79 -17.90 12.03
C ARG A 150 3.94 -18.20 12.99
N GLN A 151 5.06 -18.68 12.45
CA GLN A 151 6.28 -18.84 13.24
C GLN A 151 6.77 -17.45 13.67
N PRO A 152 6.92 -17.17 14.98
CA PRO A 152 7.34 -15.85 15.47
C PRO A 152 8.83 -15.56 15.22
N GLY A 153 9.63 -16.60 14.93
CA GLY A 153 11.06 -16.49 14.68
C GLY A 153 11.80 -15.81 15.84
N SER A 154 12.70 -14.88 15.52
CA SER A 154 13.52 -14.19 16.52
C SER A 154 12.73 -13.30 17.48
N ALA A 155 11.49 -12.92 17.16
CA ALA A 155 10.66 -12.11 18.06
C ALA A 155 10.34 -12.84 19.39
N PHE A 156 10.45 -14.17 19.44
CA PHE A 156 10.22 -14.97 20.64
C PHE A 156 11.43 -15.05 21.59
N LYS A 157 12.62 -14.60 21.15
CA LYS A 157 13.87 -14.70 21.94
C LYS A 157 13.75 -14.08 23.35
N PRO A 158 13.16 -12.89 23.55
CA PRO A 158 13.05 -12.29 24.89
C PRO A 158 12.35 -13.20 25.91
N LEU A 159 11.31 -13.92 25.49
CA LEU A 159 10.58 -14.85 26.35
C LEU A 159 11.42 -16.07 26.73
N SER A 160 12.20 -16.60 25.77
CA SER A 160 13.15 -17.70 26.06
C SER A 160 14.31 -17.27 26.96
N MET A 161 14.82 -16.04 26.81
CA MET A 161 15.99 -15.54 27.54
C MET A 161 15.66 -15.11 28.98
N GLN A 162 14.39 -14.83 29.29
CA GLN A 162 13.96 -14.50 30.65
C GLN A 162 14.01 -15.70 31.62
N GLN A 163 13.76 -16.91 31.13
CA GLN A 163 13.64 -18.11 31.98
C GLN A 163 14.97 -18.58 32.62
N PRO A 164 16.16 -18.44 31.98
CA PRO A 164 17.44 -18.80 32.60
C PRO A 164 18.00 -17.76 33.58
N TRP A 165 17.78 -16.46 33.34
CA TRP A 165 18.44 -15.40 34.12
C TRP A 165 17.96 -15.32 35.58
N SER A 166 16.66 -15.54 35.82
CA SER A 166 16.11 -15.56 37.19
C SER A 166 16.66 -16.73 38.02
N ARG A 167 16.99 -17.87 37.39
CA ARG A 167 17.56 -19.04 38.07
C ARG A 167 19.08 -18.96 38.25
N ALA A 168 19.79 -18.29 37.34
CA ALA A 168 21.24 -18.14 37.41
C ALA A 168 21.68 -17.17 38.53
N LEU A 169 20.98 -16.05 38.71
CA LEU A 169 21.24 -15.10 39.81
C LEU A 169 20.97 -15.73 41.18
N HIS A 170 19.94 -16.55 41.33
CA HIS A 170 19.67 -17.27 42.57
C HIS A 170 20.77 -18.26 42.96
N ARG A 171 21.41 -18.92 41.99
CA ARG A 171 22.52 -19.87 42.27
C ARG A 171 23.81 -19.16 42.67
N LEU A 172 24.11 -18.00 42.09
CA LEU A 172 25.30 -17.22 42.44
C LEU A 172 25.19 -16.57 43.83
N LEU A 173 24.01 -16.08 44.21
CA LEU A 173 23.73 -15.58 45.57
C LEU A 173 23.83 -16.68 46.64
N TRP A 174 23.36 -17.90 46.34
CA TRP A 174 23.48 -19.04 47.26
C TRP A 174 24.92 -19.52 47.45
N CYS A 175 25.77 -19.40 46.42
CA CYS A 175 27.18 -19.78 46.51
C CYS A 175 27.96 -18.82 47.43
N TRP A 176 27.59 -17.53 47.44
CA TRP A 176 28.18 -16.52 48.33
C TRP A 176 27.70 -16.61 49.78
N MET A 177 26.41 -16.90 50.04
CA MET A 177 25.88 -17.04 51.40
C MET A 177 26.33 -18.31 52.14
N ARG A 178 26.97 -19.27 51.46
CA ARG A 178 27.50 -20.50 52.07
C ARG A 178 29.01 -20.45 52.34
N LEU A 179 29.65 -19.33 51.99
CA LEU A 179 31.07 -19.04 52.17
C LEU A 179 31.33 -17.96 53.25
N LEU A 180 30.28 -17.53 53.96
CA LEU A 180 30.32 -16.77 55.22
C LEU A 180 29.76 -17.65 56.34
#